data_AF-A0A075LV28-F1
#
_entry.id   AF-A0A075LV28-F1
#
_cell.length_a   1.000
_cell.length_b   1.000
_cell.length_c   1.000
_cell.angle_alpha   90.00
_cell.angle_beta   90.00
_cell.angle_gamma   90.00
#
_symmetry.space_group_name_H-M   'P 1'
#
loop_
_entity.id
_entity.type
_entity.pdbx_description
1 polymer ?
#
loop_
_entity_poly.entity_id
_entity_poly.type
_entity_poly.pdbx_seq_one_letter_code
_entity_poly.pdbx_strand_id
1 'polypeptide(L)'
;MINSEILVPQERYDSLVFIGIGSGEKIEFIKVYAEDKNKAIDLLNLFFYEQGIHPMDFLVVDQGFEDVSHKEIISTKTEEELSAYLSRMGLKLISNGVLYLQGKDSIYQLTAISKELYAKIKKQKGAKNGDAKKELKEIAPYFDLKSIPKEEVPEEYIKLFASLNLMQDVLIINEAEIDVEKVLKESIRGQVLIPRQIEIEEELLIRIFDREYHSEVASAVDQILVKTPMVYWDYYVDSISDFKFKKIEERIFSAPIFLKATKGFLILSDPPRELVKKLKRIKKRGYVKFRFRNKYHKIPVNFTLIVETTENPHHLNLNFPITLKLPKLDENTWSKLIKEEFGFDLNIADIRRIPRENRTMTAFKNLKILHRKLKEMYPEKDELELLRETIDIMIGEVK
;
A
#
# COMPACT_ATOMS: atom_id res chain seq x y z
N MET A 1 -29.18 44.92 -12.47
CA MET A 1 -29.03 43.92 -13.54
C MET A 1 -27.55 43.68 -13.70
N ILE A 2 -27.06 42.53 -13.23
CA ILE A 2 -25.65 42.14 -13.34
C ILE A 2 -25.58 41.22 -14.57
N ASN A 3 -24.79 41.60 -15.57
CA ASN A 3 -24.54 40.84 -16.79
C ASN A 3 -23.93 39.47 -16.43
N SER A 4 -24.69 38.40 -16.63
CA SER A 4 -24.30 37.02 -16.31
C SER A 4 -23.53 36.41 -17.49
N GLU A 5 -22.23 36.69 -17.60
CA GLU A 5 -21.35 36.13 -18.64
C GLU A 5 -20.98 34.66 -18.42
N ILE A 6 -21.19 34.09 -17.23
CA ILE A 6 -20.73 32.73 -16.88
C ILE A 6 -21.53 31.63 -17.58
N LEU A 7 -22.76 31.90 -17.99
CA LEU A 7 -23.65 30.91 -18.62
C LEU A 7 -23.75 31.07 -20.14
N VAL A 8 -23.22 32.16 -20.69
CA VAL A 8 -23.27 32.38 -22.14
C VAL A 8 -22.24 31.47 -22.80
N PRO A 9 -22.66 30.59 -23.74
CA PRO A 9 -21.74 29.79 -24.52
C PRO A 9 -20.78 30.69 -25.30
N GLN A 10 -19.50 30.70 -24.93
CA GLN A 10 -18.45 31.49 -25.58
C GLN A 10 -17.12 30.73 -25.56
N GLU A 11 -16.16 31.23 -26.33
CA GLU A 11 -14.77 30.78 -26.24
C GLU A 11 -14.14 31.30 -24.94
N ARG A 12 -13.49 30.42 -24.18
CA ARG A 12 -12.90 30.72 -22.88
C ARG A 12 -11.45 30.26 -22.85
N TYR A 13 -10.66 30.90 -21.99
CA TYR A 13 -9.20 30.67 -21.88
C TYR A 13 -8.75 30.39 -20.44
N ASP A 14 -9.62 30.68 -19.47
CA ASP A 14 -9.36 30.67 -18.04
C ASP A 14 -10.17 29.58 -17.32
N SER A 15 -11.43 29.38 -17.72
CA SER A 15 -12.33 28.48 -17.01
C SER A 15 -13.50 27.98 -17.87
N LEU A 16 -14.11 26.86 -17.45
CA LEU A 16 -15.26 26.25 -18.12
C LEU A 16 -16.12 25.51 -17.10
N VAL A 17 -17.45 25.59 -17.28
CA VAL A 17 -18.42 24.87 -16.47
C VAL A 17 -19.22 23.93 -17.37
N PHE A 18 -19.18 22.66 -17.01
CA PHE A 18 -20.07 21.62 -17.49
C PHE A 18 -21.19 21.40 -16.49
N ILE A 19 -22.40 21.21 -17.00
CA ILE A 19 -23.58 20.88 -16.21
C ILE A 19 -24.28 19.66 -16.81
N GLY A 20 -24.74 18.75 -15.95
CA GLY A 20 -25.58 17.63 -16.31
C GLY A 20 -27.01 17.88 -15.84
N ILE A 21 -27.93 17.99 -16.79
CA ILE A 21 -29.34 18.31 -16.53
C ILE A 21 -30.22 17.08 -16.75
N GLY A 22 -31.08 16.77 -15.79
CA GLY A 22 -32.06 15.66 -15.89
C GLY A 22 -33.35 16.03 -16.62
N SER A 23 -34.27 15.07 -16.73
CA SER A 23 -35.55 15.22 -17.46
C SER A 23 -36.54 16.25 -16.90
N GLY A 24 -36.27 16.79 -15.70
CA GLY A 24 -37.06 17.88 -15.08
C GLY A 24 -36.33 19.21 -15.02
N GLU A 25 -35.37 19.45 -15.93
CA GLU A 25 -34.49 20.64 -15.96
C GLU A 25 -33.65 20.87 -14.69
N LYS A 26 -33.62 19.89 -13.79
CA LYS A 26 -32.84 19.95 -12.56
C LYS A 26 -31.36 19.67 -12.87
N ILE A 27 -30.50 20.58 -12.43
CA ILE A 27 -29.05 20.38 -12.44
C ILE A 27 -28.72 19.34 -11.39
N GLU A 28 -28.08 18.25 -11.82
CA GLU A 28 -27.71 17.12 -10.95
C GLU A 28 -26.19 16.85 -10.96
N PHE A 29 -25.46 17.44 -11.90
CA PHE A 29 -24.01 17.31 -12.06
C PHE A 29 -23.41 18.65 -12.46
N ILE A 30 -22.26 19.00 -11.91
CA ILE A 30 -21.48 20.20 -12.25
C ILE A 30 -20.00 19.79 -12.28
N LYS A 31 -19.29 20.09 -13.37
CA LYS A 31 -17.84 19.94 -13.45
C LYS A 31 -17.23 21.26 -13.88
N VAL A 32 -16.28 21.75 -13.11
CA VAL A 32 -15.57 23.00 -13.34
C VAL A 32 -14.15 22.71 -13.72
N TYR A 33 -13.68 23.35 -14.78
CA TYR A 33 -12.28 23.45 -15.16
C TYR A 33 -11.80 24.88 -14.94
N ALA A 34 -10.63 25.06 -14.34
CA ALA A 34 -10.01 26.36 -14.16
C ALA A 34 -8.47 26.23 -14.05
N GLU A 35 -7.76 27.34 -14.22
CA GLU A 35 -6.30 27.37 -14.11
C GLU A 35 -5.78 26.90 -12.74
N ASP A 36 -6.53 27.19 -11.68
CA ASP A 36 -6.16 26.84 -10.32
C ASP A 36 -7.38 26.53 -9.44
N LYS A 37 -7.09 26.01 -8.24
CA LYS A 37 -8.10 25.59 -7.26
C LYS A 37 -9.01 26.74 -6.80
N ASN A 38 -8.47 27.93 -6.58
CA ASN A 38 -9.24 29.05 -6.05
C ASN A 38 -10.25 29.52 -7.10
N LYS A 39 -9.81 29.68 -8.35
CA LYS A 39 -10.69 30.01 -9.48
C LYS A 39 -11.80 28.98 -9.67
N ALA A 40 -11.48 27.68 -9.55
CA ALA A 40 -12.50 26.63 -9.66
C ALA A 40 -13.57 26.71 -8.55
N ILE A 41 -13.16 26.97 -7.31
CA ILE A 41 -14.08 27.11 -6.16
C ILE A 41 -14.92 28.38 -6.29
N ASP A 42 -14.30 29.50 -6.63
CA ASP A 42 -14.99 30.79 -6.80
C ASP A 42 -16.04 30.68 -7.92
N LEU A 43 -15.68 30.06 -9.04
CA LEU A 43 -16.59 29.84 -10.16
C LEU A 43 -17.75 28.90 -9.80
N LEU A 44 -17.50 27.84 -9.03
CA LEU A 44 -18.55 26.94 -8.55
C LEU A 44 -19.52 27.67 -7.61
N ASN A 45 -19.00 28.44 -6.66
CA ASN A 45 -19.82 29.20 -5.71
C ASN A 45 -20.68 30.26 -6.42
N LEU A 46 -20.09 30.94 -7.40
CA LEU A 46 -20.79 31.90 -8.24
C LEU A 46 -21.88 31.23 -9.07
N PHE A 47 -21.60 30.07 -9.65
CA PHE A 47 -22.58 29.26 -10.37
C PHE A 47 -23.76 28.86 -9.46
N PHE A 48 -23.50 28.40 -8.23
CA PHE A 48 -24.55 28.08 -7.27
C PHE A 48 -25.43 29.29 -6.96
N TYR A 49 -24.81 30.45 -6.72
CA TYR A 49 -25.51 31.70 -6.45
C TYR A 49 -26.41 32.11 -7.62
N GLU A 50 -25.89 32.10 -8.84
CA GLU A 50 -26.65 32.50 -10.05
C GLU A 50 -27.81 31.56 -10.38
N GLN A 51 -27.64 30.25 -10.13
CA GLN A 51 -28.69 29.26 -10.38
C GLN A 51 -29.69 29.11 -9.24
N GLY A 52 -29.54 29.88 -8.15
CA GLY A 52 -30.38 29.73 -6.96
C GLY A 52 -30.25 28.36 -6.30
N ILE A 53 -29.11 27.69 -6.49
CA ILE A 53 -28.83 26.36 -5.95
C ILE A 53 -28.16 26.53 -4.59
N HIS A 54 -28.64 25.82 -3.58
CA HIS A 54 -27.98 25.82 -2.29
C HIS A 54 -26.73 24.90 -2.33
N PRO A 55 -25.52 25.38 -2.00
CA PRO A 55 -24.29 24.58 -2.10
C PRO A 55 -24.33 23.25 -1.33
N MET A 56 -25.05 23.21 -0.21
CA MET A 56 -25.23 21.99 0.61
C MET A 56 -26.06 20.89 -0.06
N ASP A 57 -26.73 21.16 -1.17
CA ASP A 57 -27.46 20.15 -1.94
C ASP A 57 -26.53 19.33 -2.85
N PHE A 58 -25.26 19.75 -2.95
CA PHE A 58 -24.24 19.15 -3.79
C PHE A 58 -23.08 18.62 -2.93
N LEU A 59 -22.43 17.59 -3.45
CA LEU A 59 -21.25 16.96 -2.88
C LEU A 59 -20.12 17.02 -3.90
N VAL A 60 -18.97 17.54 -3.51
CA VAL A 60 -17.75 17.47 -4.33
C VAL A 60 -17.22 16.04 -4.26
N VAL A 61 -17.17 15.37 -5.40
CA VAL A 61 -16.81 13.95 -5.51
C VAL A 61 -15.45 13.71 -6.14
N ASP A 62 -14.92 14.71 -6.83
CA ASP A 62 -13.60 14.64 -7.47
C ASP A 62 -13.01 16.05 -7.57
N GLN A 63 -11.70 16.18 -7.33
CA GLN A 63 -10.96 17.42 -7.51
C GLN A 63 -9.46 17.15 -7.65
N GLY A 64 -8.77 17.99 -8.42
CA GLY A 64 -7.32 17.91 -8.60
C GLY A 64 -6.88 18.44 -9.95
N PHE A 65 -5.59 18.31 -10.26
CA PHE A 65 -5.07 18.61 -11.59
C PHE A 65 -5.28 17.42 -12.52
N GLU A 66 -5.89 17.67 -13.68
CA GLU A 66 -6.03 16.74 -14.80
C GLU A 66 -4.88 17.01 -15.79
N ASP A 67 -4.21 15.94 -16.25
CA ASP A 67 -3.25 16.02 -17.34
C ASP A 67 -3.99 16.27 -18.65
N VAL A 68 -3.66 17.38 -19.31
CA VAL A 68 -4.26 17.81 -20.56
C VAL A 68 -3.22 18.10 -21.64
N SER A 69 -2.00 17.61 -21.46
CA SER A 69 -0.88 17.74 -22.41
C SER A 69 -1.20 17.27 -23.83
N HIS A 70 -2.17 16.36 -23.98
CA HIS A 70 -2.63 15.84 -25.28
C HIS A 70 -3.91 16.51 -25.80
N LYS A 71 -4.46 17.51 -25.11
CA LYS A 71 -5.71 18.19 -25.47
C LYS A 71 -5.42 19.64 -25.88
N GLU A 72 -5.94 20.07 -27.02
CA GLU A 72 -5.89 21.49 -27.42
C GLU A 72 -7.05 22.29 -26.81
N ILE A 73 -8.22 21.64 -26.67
CA ILE A 73 -9.45 22.25 -26.17
C ILE A 73 -10.22 21.31 -25.25
N ILE A 74 -11.06 21.87 -24.38
CA ILE A 74 -12.07 21.16 -23.59
C ILE A 74 -13.46 21.67 -23.99
N SER A 75 -14.32 20.76 -24.46
CA SER A 75 -15.69 21.03 -24.87
C SER A 75 -16.57 19.78 -24.67
N THR A 76 -17.88 19.91 -24.83
CA THR A 76 -18.78 18.73 -24.82
C THR A 76 -18.44 17.69 -25.88
N LYS A 77 -17.76 18.09 -26.97
CA LYS A 77 -17.29 17.19 -28.04
C LYS A 77 -15.99 16.48 -27.69
N THR A 78 -15.11 17.08 -26.90
CA THR A 78 -13.86 16.39 -26.49
C THR A 78 -14.09 15.54 -25.23
N GLU A 79 -15.13 15.86 -24.46
CA GLU A 79 -15.56 15.12 -23.26
C GLU A 79 -16.64 14.07 -23.62
N GLU A 80 -16.42 13.28 -24.67
CA GLU A 80 -17.39 12.27 -25.16
C GLU A 80 -17.66 11.19 -24.10
N GLU A 81 -16.62 10.76 -23.37
CA GLU A 81 -16.76 9.75 -22.32
C GLU A 81 -17.66 10.26 -21.17
N LEU A 82 -17.46 11.53 -20.76
CA LEU A 82 -18.27 12.18 -19.74
C LEU A 82 -19.73 12.33 -20.23
N SER A 83 -19.91 12.76 -21.48
CA SER A 83 -21.23 12.88 -22.11
C SER A 83 -21.97 11.54 -22.15
N ALA A 84 -21.29 10.47 -22.57
CA ALA A 84 -21.83 9.12 -22.62
C ALA A 84 -22.11 8.54 -21.23
N TYR A 85 -21.29 8.88 -20.23
CA TYR A 85 -21.51 8.48 -18.83
C TYR A 85 -22.77 9.15 -18.25
N LEU A 86 -22.92 10.46 -18.44
CA LEU A 86 -24.08 11.22 -17.97
C LEU A 86 -25.38 10.81 -18.67
N SER A 87 -25.31 10.56 -19.98
CA SER A 87 -26.46 10.10 -20.78
C SER A 87 -27.03 8.77 -20.26
N ARG A 88 -26.16 7.85 -19.81
CA ARG A 88 -26.58 6.57 -19.18
C ARG A 88 -27.35 6.77 -17.88
N MET A 89 -27.18 7.90 -17.22
CA MET A 89 -27.90 8.30 -16.01
C MET A 89 -29.12 9.19 -16.29
N GLY A 90 -29.45 9.40 -17.58
CA GLY A 90 -30.55 10.26 -18.00
C GLY A 90 -30.21 11.76 -17.90
N LEU A 91 -28.93 12.10 -17.82
CA LEU A 91 -28.46 13.49 -17.75
C LEU A 91 -27.90 13.92 -19.10
N LYS A 92 -28.29 15.12 -19.54
CA LYS A 92 -27.73 15.77 -20.72
C LYS A 92 -26.58 16.68 -20.29
N LEU A 93 -25.38 16.43 -20.83
CA LEU A 93 -24.23 17.29 -20.63
C LEU A 93 -24.35 18.56 -21.47
N ILE A 94 -24.16 19.71 -20.83
CA ILE A 94 -24.14 21.03 -21.44
C ILE A 94 -22.91 21.76 -20.91
N SER A 95 -22.28 22.60 -21.72
CA SER A 95 -21.21 23.50 -21.27
C SER A 95 -21.59 24.95 -21.48
N ASN A 96 -20.95 25.83 -20.71
CA ASN A 96 -20.99 27.28 -20.92
C ASN A 96 -19.97 27.76 -21.98
N GLY A 97 -19.47 26.89 -22.85
CA GLY A 97 -18.47 27.26 -23.86
C GLY A 97 -17.50 26.16 -24.28
N VAL A 98 -16.40 26.61 -24.88
CA VAL A 98 -15.20 25.82 -25.24
C VAL A 98 -14.00 26.45 -24.56
N LEU A 99 -13.19 25.65 -23.87
CA LEU A 99 -11.97 26.10 -23.20
C LEU A 99 -10.76 25.78 -24.05
N TYR A 100 -9.98 26.80 -24.41
CA TYR A 100 -8.71 26.64 -25.10
C TYR A 100 -7.57 26.53 -24.09
N LEU A 101 -6.76 25.47 -24.21
CA LEU A 101 -5.73 25.14 -23.24
C LEU A 101 -4.39 25.84 -23.51
N GLN A 102 -4.19 26.40 -24.70
CA GLN A 102 -3.01 27.20 -25.09
C GLN A 102 -1.66 26.55 -24.71
N GLY A 103 -1.55 25.23 -24.82
CA GLY A 103 -0.31 24.49 -24.50
C GLY A 103 -0.06 24.25 -23.01
N LYS A 104 -1.07 24.38 -22.14
CA LYS A 104 -0.98 23.96 -20.74
C LYS A 104 -0.94 22.43 -20.64
N ASP A 105 -0.02 21.91 -19.83
CA ASP A 105 0.10 20.47 -19.57
C ASP A 105 -0.91 19.98 -18.51
N SER A 106 -1.44 20.88 -17.70
CA SER A 106 -2.40 20.52 -16.64
C SER A 106 -3.42 21.61 -16.40
N ILE A 107 -4.60 21.21 -15.92
CA ILE A 107 -5.68 22.12 -15.53
C ILE A 107 -6.35 21.61 -14.25
N TYR A 108 -6.76 22.52 -13.36
CA TYR A 108 -7.50 22.12 -12.17
C TYR A 108 -8.95 21.80 -12.53
N GLN A 109 -9.46 20.69 -12.03
CA GLN A 109 -10.85 20.29 -12.17
C GLN A 109 -11.50 20.05 -10.82
N LEU A 110 -12.80 20.32 -10.75
CA LEU A 110 -13.65 20.11 -9.59
C LEU A 110 -15.01 19.60 -10.07
N THR A 111 -15.42 18.43 -9.59
CA THR A 111 -16.71 17.82 -9.91
C THR A 111 -17.62 17.76 -8.69
N ALA A 112 -18.81 18.33 -8.80
CA ALA A 112 -19.87 18.31 -7.80
C ALA A 112 -21.13 17.63 -8.34
N ILE A 113 -21.80 16.82 -7.52
CA ILE A 113 -23.06 16.16 -7.88
C ILE A 113 -24.13 16.36 -6.83
N SER A 114 -25.39 16.39 -7.23
CA SER A 114 -26.50 16.55 -6.28
C SER A 114 -26.60 15.33 -5.36
N LYS A 115 -27.05 15.54 -4.12
CA LYS A 115 -27.31 14.45 -3.15
C LYS A 115 -28.32 13.44 -3.68
N GLU A 116 -29.28 13.88 -4.47
CA GLU A 116 -30.26 13.00 -5.12
C GLU A 116 -29.64 12.13 -6.21
N LEU A 117 -28.80 12.70 -7.08
CA LEU A 117 -28.06 11.94 -8.07
C LEU A 117 -27.10 10.97 -7.40
N TYR A 118 -26.41 11.41 -6.36
CA TYR A 118 -25.55 10.55 -5.55
C TYR A 118 -26.33 9.37 -4.96
N ALA A 119 -27.52 9.62 -4.40
CA ALA A 119 -28.41 8.57 -3.90
C ALA A 119 -28.96 7.65 -5.01
N LYS A 120 -29.28 8.18 -6.20
CA LYS A 120 -29.69 7.40 -7.38
C LYS A 120 -28.54 6.54 -7.89
N ILE A 121 -27.32 7.05 -7.98
CA ILE A 121 -26.12 6.29 -8.33
C ILE A 121 -25.91 5.17 -7.30
N LYS A 122 -26.09 5.47 -6.00
CA LYS A 122 -26.02 4.48 -4.92
C LYS A 122 -27.11 3.40 -5.02
N LYS A 123 -28.35 3.78 -5.38
CA LYS A 123 -29.50 2.86 -5.54
C LYS A 123 -29.46 2.06 -6.85
N GLN A 124 -29.05 2.64 -7.97
CA GLN A 124 -28.87 1.95 -9.25
C GLN A 124 -27.68 0.98 -9.19
N LYS A 125 -26.61 1.30 -8.45
CA LYS A 125 -25.55 0.34 -8.10
C LYS A 125 -26.00 -0.74 -7.10
N GLY A 126 -27.14 -0.55 -6.45
CA GLY A 126 -27.81 -1.58 -5.65
C GLY A 126 -28.67 -2.55 -6.49
N ALA A 127 -29.36 -2.03 -7.50
CA ALA A 127 -30.37 -2.77 -8.27
C ALA A 127 -29.93 -3.28 -9.67
N LYS A 128 -28.93 -2.66 -10.32
CA LYS A 128 -28.32 -3.16 -11.58
C LYS A 128 -27.09 -4.03 -11.31
N ASN A 129 -27.13 -4.82 -10.24
CA ASN A 129 -26.16 -5.89 -9.95
C ASN A 129 -26.55 -7.17 -10.71
N GLY A 130 -26.70 -7.05 -12.03
CA GLY A 130 -26.91 -8.17 -12.95
C GLY A 130 -25.64 -8.57 -13.68
N ASP A 131 -24.82 -7.61 -14.10
CA ASP A 131 -23.53 -7.88 -14.75
C ASP A 131 -22.49 -6.82 -14.36
N ALA A 132 -21.32 -7.28 -13.90
CA ALA A 132 -20.14 -6.54 -13.46
C ALA A 132 -20.17 -5.85 -12.07
N LYS A 133 -20.68 -6.54 -11.05
CA LYS A 133 -19.97 -6.61 -9.77
C LYS A 133 -18.81 -7.60 -9.93
N LYS A 134 -17.58 -7.13 -10.18
CA LYS A 134 -16.49 -7.72 -9.40
C LYS A 134 -16.81 -7.25 -7.99
N GLU A 135 -17.52 -8.07 -7.21
CA GLU A 135 -17.53 -7.89 -5.77
C GLU A 135 -16.07 -7.63 -5.37
N LEU A 136 -15.82 -6.55 -4.64
CA LEU A 136 -14.54 -6.37 -3.96
C LEU A 136 -14.46 -7.49 -2.93
N LYS A 137 -14.17 -8.70 -3.41
CA LYS A 137 -14.24 -9.92 -2.63
C LYS A 137 -13.02 -9.87 -1.75
N GLU A 138 -13.21 -9.47 -0.50
CA GLU A 138 -12.16 -9.64 0.49
C GLU A 138 -11.78 -11.12 0.50
N ILE A 139 -10.48 -11.37 0.38
CA ILE A 139 -9.90 -12.68 0.61
C ILE A 139 -9.09 -12.48 1.88
N ALA A 140 -9.56 -13.08 2.97
CA ALA A 140 -8.87 -12.99 4.25
C ALA A 140 -7.37 -13.31 4.06
N PRO A 141 -6.46 -12.55 4.69
CA PRO A 141 -5.05 -12.84 4.57
C PRO A 141 -4.74 -14.28 4.98
N TYR A 142 -3.90 -14.93 4.19
CA TYR A 142 -3.41 -16.27 4.49
C TYR A 142 -1.97 -16.42 4.00
N PHE A 143 -1.28 -17.39 4.59
CA PHE A 143 0.10 -17.73 4.29
C PHE A 143 0.12 -18.99 3.43
N ASP A 144 0.51 -18.85 2.16
CA ASP A 144 0.64 -19.94 1.21
C ASP A 144 2.04 -20.58 1.29
N LEU A 145 2.12 -21.73 1.98
CA LEU A 145 3.36 -22.48 2.13
C LEU A 145 3.98 -22.93 0.81
N LYS A 146 3.17 -23.10 -0.25
CA LYS A 146 3.67 -23.52 -1.57
C LYS A 146 4.36 -22.39 -2.32
N SER A 147 4.08 -21.14 -1.93
CA SER A 147 4.67 -19.94 -2.51
C SER A 147 5.96 -19.52 -1.78
N ILE A 148 6.42 -20.25 -0.76
CA ILE A 148 7.71 -19.96 -0.12
C ILE A 148 8.84 -20.21 -1.14
N PRO A 149 9.73 -19.23 -1.40
CA PRO A 149 10.89 -19.42 -2.25
C PRO A 149 11.82 -20.50 -1.67
N LYS A 150 12.01 -21.58 -2.44
CA LYS A 150 12.79 -22.75 -2.01
C LYS A 150 14.26 -22.42 -1.82
N GLU A 151 14.77 -21.44 -2.55
CA GLU A 151 16.15 -20.98 -2.43
C GLU A 151 16.40 -20.15 -1.15
N GLU A 152 15.33 -19.73 -0.46
CA GLU A 152 15.41 -18.92 0.76
C GLU A 152 15.21 -19.72 2.04
N VAL A 153 14.40 -20.78 1.98
CA VAL A 153 14.00 -21.55 3.16
C VAL A 153 14.26 -23.03 2.91
N PRO A 154 15.10 -23.67 3.73
CA PRO A 154 15.28 -25.12 3.67
C PRO A 154 13.94 -25.85 3.82
N GLU A 155 13.77 -26.96 3.08
CA GLU A 155 12.50 -27.70 3.08
C GLU A 155 12.03 -28.12 4.48
N GLU A 156 12.97 -28.42 5.38
CA GLU A 156 12.68 -28.78 6.76
C GLU A 156 12.00 -27.65 7.54
N TYR A 157 12.25 -26.39 7.17
CA TYR A 157 11.77 -25.20 7.90
C TYR A 157 10.46 -24.66 7.36
N ILE A 158 10.05 -25.03 6.14
CA ILE A 158 8.80 -24.57 5.49
C ILE A 158 7.60 -24.77 6.42
N LYS A 159 7.50 -25.94 7.08
CA LYS A 159 6.37 -26.26 7.96
C LYS A 159 6.28 -25.34 9.19
N LEU A 160 7.39 -24.73 9.62
CA LEU A 160 7.40 -23.82 10.77
C LEU A 160 6.58 -22.55 10.48
N PHE A 161 6.56 -22.09 9.21
CA PHE A 161 5.79 -20.93 8.79
C PHE A 161 4.27 -21.16 8.80
N ALA A 162 3.80 -22.40 8.93
CA ALA A 162 2.37 -22.72 8.98
C ALA A 162 1.64 -22.00 10.12
N SER A 163 2.34 -21.72 11.23
CA SER A 163 1.75 -21.00 12.37
C SER A 163 1.35 -19.56 12.04
N LEU A 164 1.91 -18.95 10.98
CA LEU A 164 1.55 -17.59 10.55
C LEU A 164 0.08 -17.49 10.08
N ASN A 165 -0.53 -18.60 9.63
CA ASN A 165 -1.95 -18.66 9.27
C ASN A 165 -2.91 -18.42 10.45
N LEU A 166 -2.42 -18.48 11.70
CA LEU A 166 -3.24 -18.16 12.88
C LEU A 166 -3.51 -16.66 13.02
N MET A 167 -2.82 -15.81 12.24
CA MET A 167 -3.00 -14.35 12.21
C MET A 167 -2.79 -13.68 13.58
N GLN A 168 -2.05 -14.32 14.49
CA GLN A 168 -1.69 -13.80 15.81
C GLN A 168 -0.34 -13.08 15.78
N ASP A 169 -0.04 -12.31 16.84
CA ASP A 169 1.28 -11.67 16.96
C ASP A 169 2.40 -12.70 17.06
N VAL A 170 3.45 -12.54 16.26
CA VAL A 170 4.53 -13.52 16.14
C VAL A 170 5.86 -12.89 16.50
N LEU A 171 6.65 -13.63 17.27
CA LEU A 171 8.09 -13.40 17.41
C LEU A 171 8.82 -14.44 16.55
N ILE A 172 9.62 -13.98 15.59
CA ILE A 172 10.51 -14.80 14.78
C ILE A 172 11.92 -14.61 15.33
N ILE A 173 12.55 -15.71 15.75
CA ILE A 173 13.95 -15.76 16.16
C ILE A 173 14.71 -16.36 14.98
N ASN A 174 15.42 -15.52 14.23
CA ASN A 174 16.01 -15.83 12.94
C ASN A 174 17.53 -16.07 13.03
N GLU A 175 17.95 -17.11 13.73
CA GLU A 175 19.38 -17.48 13.80
C GLU A 175 19.90 -18.04 12.47
N ALA A 176 19.00 -18.57 11.64
CA ALA A 176 19.29 -19.07 10.29
C ALA A 176 19.61 -17.96 9.29
N GLU A 177 19.35 -16.69 9.63
CA GLU A 177 19.45 -15.53 8.74
C GLU A 177 18.71 -15.73 7.40
N ILE A 178 17.50 -16.30 7.48
CA ILE A 178 16.58 -16.40 6.34
C ILE A 178 16.10 -15.00 5.98
N ASP A 179 15.93 -14.70 4.70
CA ASP A 179 15.31 -13.43 4.27
C ASP A 179 13.79 -13.47 4.55
N VAL A 180 13.41 -13.16 5.80
CA VAL A 180 12.01 -13.19 6.25
C VAL A 180 11.17 -12.21 5.46
N GLU A 181 11.72 -11.04 5.09
CA GLU A 181 11.01 -10.07 4.27
C GLU A 181 10.59 -10.67 2.93
N LYS A 182 11.54 -11.25 2.19
CA LYS A 182 11.26 -11.91 0.91
C LYS A 182 10.28 -13.07 1.07
N VAL A 183 10.49 -13.93 2.06
CA VAL A 183 9.59 -15.08 2.33
C VAL A 183 8.16 -14.62 2.59
N LEU A 184 7.97 -13.63 3.46
CA LEU A 184 6.65 -13.11 3.77
C LEU A 184 6.00 -12.46 2.53
N LYS A 185 6.72 -11.62 1.78
CA LYS A 185 6.20 -10.95 0.56
C LYS A 185 5.73 -11.97 -0.48
N GLU A 186 6.52 -13.03 -0.66
CA GLU A 186 6.22 -14.06 -1.63
C GLU A 186 5.17 -15.05 -1.14
N SER A 187 4.91 -15.19 0.17
CA SER A 187 4.01 -16.22 0.69
C SER A 187 2.67 -15.69 1.19
N ILE A 188 2.60 -14.43 1.62
CA ILE A 188 1.33 -13.84 2.07
C ILE A 188 0.45 -13.54 0.86
N ARG A 189 -0.81 -13.93 0.98
CA ARG A 189 -1.86 -13.73 -0.01
C ARG A 189 -3.08 -13.10 0.67
N GLY A 190 -4.06 -12.76 -0.16
CA GLY A 190 -5.29 -12.11 0.27
C GLY A 190 -5.38 -10.67 -0.20
N GLN A 191 -6.56 -10.11 0.01
CA GLN A 191 -6.90 -8.74 -0.33
C GLN A 191 -7.98 -8.26 0.62
N VAL A 192 -7.80 -7.05 1.14
CA VAL A 192 -8.62 -6.50 2.22
C VAL A 192 -9.07 -5.10 1.87
N LEU A 193 -10.27 -4.74 2.32
CA LEU A 193 -10.80 -3.39 2.24
C LEU A 193 -10.29 -2.59 3.44
N ILE A 194 -9.54 -1.54 3.15
CA ILE A 194 -9.11 -0.56 4.14
C ILE A 194 -9.78 0.79 3.86
N PRO A 195 -10.05 1.61 4.89
CA PRO A 195 -10.51 2.97 4.67
C PRO A 195 -9.39 3.77 3.98
N ARG A 196 -9.76 4.70 3.09
CA ARG A 196 -8.80 5.67 2.55
C ARG A 196 -8.32 6.63 3.62
N GLN A 197 -9.27 7.09 4.42
CA GLN A 197 -9.09 8.02 5.52
C GLN A 197 -10.08 7.71 6.64
N ILE A 198 -9.73 8.12 7.85
CA ILE A 198 -10.62 8.11 9.00
C ILE A 198 -11.03 9.56 9.26
N GLU A 199 -12.33 9.81 9.16
CA GLU A 199 -12.93 11.10 9.46
C GLU A 199 -13.33 11.17 10.93
N ILE A 200 -13.01 12.30 11.57
CA ILE A 200 -13.26 12.55 12.99
C ILE A 200 -13.96 13.91 13.13
N GLU A 201 -15.14 13.93 13.75
CA GLU A 201 -15.93 15.15 14.03
C GLU A 201 -16.15 16.04 12.77
N GLU A 202 -16.30 15.45 11.57
CA GLU A 202 -16.59 16.13 10.28
C GLU A 202 -15.56 17.21 9.85
N GLU A 203 -14.45 17.35 10.56
CA GLU A 203 -13.44 18.38 10.31
C GLU A 203 -12.02 17.84 10.16
N LEU A 204 -11.74 16.60 10.60
CA LEU A 204 -10.38 16.07 10.71
C LEU A 204 -10.24 14.77 9.92
N LEU A 205 -9.25 14.72 9.03
CA LEU A 205 -8.97 13.57 8.17
C LEU A 205 -7.63 12.94 8.53
N ILE A 206 -7.63 11.63 8.78
CA ILE A 206 -6.43 10.83 9.00
C ILE A 206 -6.27 9.87 7.83
N ARG A 207 -5.29 10.15 6.96
CA ARG A 207 -5.01 9.35 5.77
C ARG A 207 -4.41 8.01 6.16
N ILE A 208 -5.09 6.93 5.82
CA ILE A 208 -4.66 5.54 6.03
C ILE A 208 -4.03 4.99 4.77
N PHE A 209 -4.69 5.14 3.62
CA PHE A 209 -4.18 4.65 2.34
C PHE A 209 -2.98 5.49 1.89
N ASP A 210 -1.94 4.79 1.50
CA ASP A 210 -0.67 5.35 1.06
C ASP A 210 -0.03 4.42 0.04
N ARG A 211 0.30 4.94 -1.15
CA ARG A 211 0.84 4.13 -2.26
C ARG A 211 2.23 3.57 -1.97
N GLU A 212 2.94 4.15 -1.01
CA GLU A 212 4.22 3.61 -0.53
C GLU A 212 4.03 2.27 0.19
N TYR A 213 2.91 2.09 0.89
CA TYR A 213 2.65 0.92 1.74
C TYR A 213 1.57 -0.02 1.20
N HIS A 214 0.81 0.40 0.19
CA HIS A 214 -0.37 -0.31 -0.27
C HIS A 214 -0.36 -0.50 -1.79
N SER A 215 -0.59 -1.74 -2.22
CA SER A 215 -0.86 -2.08 -3.61
C SER A 215 -2.36 -2.12 -3.87
N GLU A 216 -2.87 -1.13 -4.58
CA GLU A 216 -4.28 -1.03 -4.98
C GLU A 216 -4.67 -2.15 -5.96
N VAL A 217 -5.78 -2.82 -5.67
CA VAL A 217 -6.44 -3.79 -6.57
C VAL A 217 -7.65 -3.15 -7.23
N ALA A 218 -8.44 -2.42 -6.44
CA ALA A 218 -9.60 -1.68 -6.92
C ALA A 218 -10.03 -0.61 -5.91
N SER A 219 -10.64 0.46 -6.42
CA SER A 219 -11.04 1.62 -5.62
C SER A 219 -12.57 1.72 -5.49
N ALA A 220 -13.04 2.01 -4.28
CA ALA A 220 -14.37 2.54 -4.00
C ALA A 220 -14.24 3.93 -3.35
N VAL A 221 -15.34 4.66 -3.18
CA VAL A 221 -15.32 6.08 -2.74
C VAL A 221 -14.59 6.25 -1.41
N ASP A 222 -14.97 5.49 -0.37
CA ASP A 222 -14.41 5.64 1.00
C ASP A 222 -13.44 4.52 1.41
N GLN A 223 -13.44 3.42 0.63
CA GLN A 223 -12.66 2.23 0.89
C GLN A 223 -11.88 1.83 -0.35
N ILE A 224 -10.72 1.23 -0.14
CA ILE A 224 -9.86 0.75 -1.21
C ILE A 224 -9.55 -0.71 -0.95
N LEU A 225 -9.75 -1.54 -1.97
CA LEU A 225 -9.34 -2.93 -1.95
C LEU A 225 -7.85 -2.96 -2.30
N VAL A 226 -7.05 -3.43 -1.35
CA VAL A 226 -5.60 -3.56 -1.50
C VAL A 226 -5.21 -5.02 -1.35
N LYS A 227 -4.09 -5.42 -1.94
CA LYS A 227 -3.42 -6.64 -1.48
C LYS A 227 -3.16 -6.53 0.01
N THR A 228 -3.17 -7.64 0.74
CA THR A 228 -2.89 -7.68 2.19
C THR A 228 -1.75 -6.71 2.55
N PRO A 229 -1.98 -5.67 3.37
CA PRO A 229 -0.96 -4.71 3.72
C PRO A 229 0.21 -5.38 4.44
N MET A 230 1.43 -5.07 4.00
CA MET A 230 2.66 -5.60 4.56
C MET A 230 3.62 -4.43 4.75
N VAL A 231 3.65 -3.92 5.97
CA VAL A 231 4.41 -2.73 6.32
C VAL A 231 5.66 -3.18 7.06
N TYR A 232 6.80 -3.06 6.39
CA TYR A 232 8.11 -3.37 6.94
C TYR A 232 8.71 -2.13 7.61
N TRP A 233 9.44 -2.37 8.69
CA TRP A 233 10.20 -1.35 9.39
C TRP A 233 11.46 -1.99 9.97
N ASP A 234 12.61 -1.49 9.56
CA ASP A 234 13.92 -1.91 10.01
C ASP A 234 14.50 -0.85 10.95
N TYR A 235 14.90 -1.23 12.15
CA TYR A 235 15.46 -0.32 13.14
C TYR A 235 16.72 0.43 12.65
N TYR A 236 17.53 -0.19 11.79
CA TYR A 236 18.78 0.38 11.31
C TYR A 236 18.60 1.31 10.11
N VAL A 237 17.46 1.24 9.42
CA VAL A 237 17.17 2.02 8.21
C VAL A 237 16.10 3.09 8.48
N ASP A 238 15.08 2.78 9.28
CA ASP A 238 13.87 3.58 9.42
C ASP A 238 13.80 4.39 10.72
N SER A 239 12.83 5.31 10.79
CA SER A 239 12.71 6.27 11.89
C SER A 239 11.62 5.89 12.89
N ILE A 240 11.88 6.06 14.18
CA ILE A 240 10.85 5.99 15.23
C ILE A 240 9.73 7.04 15.01
N SER A 241 10.00 8.10 14.23
CA SER A 241 8.99 9.10 13.87
C SER A 241 7.84 8.53 13.04
N ASP A 242 8.02 7.39 12.38
CA ASP A 242 7.01 6.72 11.55
C ASP A 242 5.85 6.12 12.38
N PHE A 243 6.06 5.98 13.69
CA PHE A 243 5.03 5.59 14.66
C PHE A 243 4.23 6.76 15.25
N LYS A 244 4.39 7.97 14.69
CA LYS A 244 3.64 9.17 15.09
C LYS A 244 2.74 9.65 13.95
N PHE A 245 1.64 10.32 14.33
CA PHE A 245 0.83 11.06 13.37
C PHE A 245 1.64 12.23 12.82
N LYS A 246 1.74 12.35 11.50
CA LYS A 246 2.46 13.45 10.84
C LYS A 246 1.43 14.42 10.27
N LYS A 247 1.51 15.70 10.66
CA LYS A 247 0.63 16.74 10.12
C LYS A 247 1.00 16.99 8.66
N ILE A 248 0.02 16.93 7.75
CA ILE A 248 0.18 17.29 6.34
C ILE A 248 -0.36 18.71 6.15
N GLU A 249 -1.62 18.93 6.57
CA GLU A 249 -2.30 20.22 6.55
C GLU A 249 -2.95 20.51 7.90
N GLU A 250 -3.63 21.64 8.05
CA GLU A 250 -4.26 22.03 9.32
C GLU A 250 -5.18 20.95 9.91
N ARG A 251 -5.92 20.27 9.04
CA ARG A 251 -6.94 19.28 9.35
C ARG A 251 -6.66 17.90 8.76
N ILE A 252 -5.48 17.70 8.14
CA ILE A 252 -5.11 16.44 7.48
C ILE A 252 -3.82 15.89 8.08
N PHE A 253 -3.87 14.64 8.53
CA PHE A 253 -2.73 13.94 9.12
C PHE A 253 -2.46 12.63 8.39
N SER A 254 -1.18 12.31 8.18
CA SER A 254 -0.75 10.98 7.79
C SER A 254 -0.79 10.06 9.02
N ALA A 255 -1.39 8.89 8.85
CA ALA A 255 -1.42 7.88 9.89
C ALA A 255 -0.03 7.28 10.14
N PRO A 256 0.31 6.93 11.39
CA PRO A 256 1.50 6.14 11.68
C PRO A 256 1.45 4.76 11.00
N ILE A 257 2.61 4.16 10.76
CA ILE A 257 2.75 2.95 9.95
C ILE A 257 1.94 1.74 10.47
N PHE A 258 1.73 1.63 11.78
CA PHE A 258 0.89 0.57 12.35
C PHE A 258 -0.60 0.71 12.03
N LEU A 259 -1.08 1.93 11.72
CA LEU A 259 -2.43 2.14 11.17
C LEU A 259 -2.47 1.90 9.67
N LYS A 260 -1.36 2.12 8.95
CA LYS A 260 -1.25 1.71 7.54
C LYS A 260 -1.28 0.19 7.40
N ALA A 261 -0.76 -0.56 8.38
CA ALA A 261 -0.86 -2.03 8.44
C ALA A 261 -2.28 -2.59 8.74
N THR A 262 -3.35 -1.79 8.60
CA THR A 262 -4.71 -2.20 8.98
C THR A 262 -5.19 -3.42 8.19
N LYS A 263 -5.74 -4.44 8.88
CA LYS A 263 -6.11 -5.77 8.36
C LYS A 263 -4.96 -6.54 7.68
N GLY A 264 -3.71 -6.12 7.91
CA GLY A 264 -2.52 -6.77 7.40
C GLY A 264 -1.47 -6.97 8.49
N PHE A 265 -0.21 -6.84 8.10
CA PHE A 265 0.94 -7.12 8.95
C PHE A 265 1.82 -5.89 9.09
N LEU A 266 2.24 -5.63 10.33
CA LEU A 266 3.35 -4.76 10.66
C LEU A 266 4.53 -5.66 11.03
N ILE A 267 5.58 -5.63 10.22
CA ILE A 267 6.79 -6.44 10.39
C ILE A 267 7.90 -5.52 10.88
N LEU A 268 8.49 -5.86 12.02
CA LEU A 268 9.57 -5.09 12.63
C LEU A 268 10.83 -5.94 12.73
N SER A 269 11.92 -5.49 12.13
CA SER A 269 13.23 -6.16 12.21
C SER A 269 14.11 -5.48 13.27
N ASP A 270 14.58 -6.29 14.22
CA ASP A 270 15.36 -5.90 15.42
C ASP A 270 14.85 -4.62 16.13
N PRO A 271 13.53 -4.51 16.43
CA PRO A 271 12.98 -3.29 16.99
C PRO A 271 13.38 -3.05 18.45
N PRO A 272 13.49 -1.78 18.89
CA PRO A 272 13.66 -1.46 20.29
C PRO A 272 12.53 -2.03 21.16
N ARG A 273 12.89 -2.65 22.29
CA ARG A 273 11.93 -3.27 23.23
C ARG A 273 10.77 -2.36 23.62
N GLU A 274 11.03 -1.07 23.86
CA GLU A 274 10.02 -0.10 24.29
C GLU A 274 8.99 0.20 23.20
N LEU A 275 9.39 0.14 21.92
CA LEU A 275 8.49 0.26 20.79
C LEU A 275 7.51 -0.92 20.75
N VAL A 276 8.01 -2.15 20.85
CA VAL A 276 7.19 -3.36 20.86
C VAL A 276 6.22 -3.36 22.04
N LYS A 277 6.67 -2.97 23.25
CA LYS A 277 5.80 -2.80 24.42
C LYS A 277 4.68 -1.80 24.16
N LYS A 278 5.00 -0.65 23.54
CA LYS A 278 4.02 0.39 23.23
C LYS A 278 2.96 -0.13 22.24
N LEU A 279 3.37 -0.82 21.18
CA LEU A 279 2.46 -1.41 20.19
C LEU A 279 1.54 -2.47 20.81
N LYS A 280 2.08 -3.39 21.63
CA LYS A 280 1.27 -4.39 22.35
C LYS A 280 0.25 -3.74 23.31
N ARG A 281 0.63 -2.66 23.99
CA ARG A 281 -0.31 -1.88 24.82
C ARG A 281 -1.41 -1.23 23.99
N ILE A 282 -1.08 -0.69 22.81
CA ILE A 282 -2.07 -0.10 21.89
C ILE A 282 -3.03 -1.18 21.38
N LYS A 283 -2.51 -2.32 20.93
CA LYS A 283 -3.31 -3.48 20.51
C LYS A 283 -4.23 -4.01 21.61
N LYS A 284 -3.71 -4.20 22.83
CA LYS A 284 -4.52 -4.63 23.98
C LYS A 284 -5.67 -3.67 24.30
N ARG A 285 -5.47 -2.37 24.07
CA ARG A 285 -6.53 -1.36 24.25
C ARG A 285 -7.54 -1.36 23.09
N GLY A 286 -7.17 -1.87 21.91
CA GLY A 286 -7.99 -1.85 20.69
C GLY A 286 -8.04 -0.49 19.97
N TYR A 287 -7.39 0.55 20.51
CA TYR A 287 -7.32 1.86 19.88
C TYR A 287 -6.03 2.62 20.24
N VAL A 288 -5.64 3.56 19.36
CA VAL A 288 -4.65 4.59 19.67
C VAL A 288 -5.34 5.91 20.00
N LYS A 289 -4.79 6.64 20.96
CA LYS A 289 -5.25 8.00 21.29
C LYS A 289 -4.55 9.00 20.37
N PHE A 290 -5.33 9.76 19.63
CA PHE A 290 -4.86 10.92 18.88
C PHE A 290 -5.34 12.19 19.56
N ARG A 291 -4.44 13.14 19.81
CA ARG A 291 -4.79 14.44 20.39
C ARG A 291 -4.86 15.45 19.26
N PHE A 292 -6.00 16.10 19.12
CA PHE A 292 -6.18 17.24 18.22
C PHE A 292 -6.82 18.38 19.00
N ARG A 293 -6.24 19.59 18.87
CA ARG A 293 -6.54 20.73 19.75
C ARG A 293 -6.44 20.29 21.23
N ASN A 294 -7.57 20.21 21.94
CA ASN A 294 -7.66 19.80 23.34
C ASN A 294 -8.55 18.57 23.60
N LYS A 295 -8.90 17.82 22.54
CA LYS A 295 -9.67 16.58 22.66
C LYS A 295 -8.82 15.36 22.32
N TYR A 296 -9.16 14.23 22.95
CA TYR A 296 -8.59 12.93 22.61
C TYR A 296 -9.59 12.12 21.80
N HIS A 297 -9.19 11.71 20.61
CA HIS A 297 -9.94 10.83 19.74
C HIS A 297 -9.37 9.42 19.82
N LYS A 298 -10.25 8.42 19.79
CA LYS A 298 -9.89 7.01 19.82
C LYS A 298 -9.99 6.46 18.41
N ILE A 299 -8.85 6.07 17.84
CA ILE A 299 -8.79 5.49 16.50
C ILE A 299 -8.60 3.99 16.65
N PRO A 300 -9.52 3.16 16.12
CA PRO A 300 -9.42 1.71 16.24
C PRO A 300 -8.12 1.21 15.57
N VAL A 301 -7.50 0.21 16.17
CA VAL A 301 -6.31 -0.46 15.61
C VAL A 301 -6.64 -1.91 15.30
N ASN A 302 -6.25 -2.38 14.12
CA ASN A 302 -6.41 -3.77 13.73
C ASN A 302 -5.29 -4.16 12.76
N PHE A 303 -4.18 -4.67 13.27
CA PHE A 303 -3.04 -5.15 12.48
C PHE A 303 -2.44 -6.36 13.20
N THR A 304 -1.76 -7.25 12.50
CA THR A 304 -0.96 -8.34 13.10
C THR A 304 0.49 -7.90 13.23
N LEU A 305 1.11 -8.10 14.39
CA LEU A 305 2.50 -7.69 14.64
C LEU A 305 3.42 -8.90 14.46
N ILE A 306 4.40 -8.78 13.57
CA ILE A 306 5.51 -9.71 13.45
C ILE A 306 6.77 -8.97 13.91
N VAL A 307 7.50 -9.55 14.84
CA VAL A 307 8.81 -9.07 15.27
C VAL A 307 9.83 -10.10 14.89
N GLU A 308 10.82 -9.71 14.11
CA GLU A 308 11.99 -10.51 13.79
C GLU A 308 13.16 -10.06 14.66
N THR A 309 13.93 -11.01 15.17
CA THR A 309 15.23 -10.72 15.77
C THR A 309 16.22 -11.85 15.57
N THR A 310 17.49 -11.49 15.45
CA THR A 310 18.63 -12.42 15.44
C THR A 310 19.24 -12.61 16.83
N GLU A 311 18.93 -11.72 17.78
CA GLU A 311 19.49 -11.71 19.13
C GLU A 311 18.75 -12.62 20.12
N ASN A 312 19.37 -12.83 21.28
CA ASN A 312 18.80 -13.62 22.37
C ASN A 312 17.40 -13.08 22.75
N PRO A 313 16.31 -13.85 22.57
CA PRO A 313 14.93 -13.38 22.75
C PRO A 313 14.62 -12.85 24.16
N HIS A 314 15.47 -13.15 25.16
CA HIS A 314 15.40 -12.58 26.49
C HIS A 314 15.54 -11.05 26.53
N HIS A 315 16.18 -10.41 25.53
CA HIS A 315 16.28 -8.94 25.47
C HIS A 315 14.90 -8.28 25.32
N LEU A 316 13.97 -8.92 24.59
CA LEU A 316 12.59 -8.47 24.50
C LEU A 316 11.83 -8.78 25.79
N ASN A 317 11.94 -10.01 26.32
CA ASN A 317 11.16 -10.48 27.48
C ASN A 317 9.69 -10.03 27.38
N LEU A 318 9.08 -10.30 26.23
CA LEU A 318 7.69 -10.01 25.90
C LEU A 318 6.99 -11.30 25.53
N ASN A 319 5.81 -11.54 26.12
CA ASN A 319 5.03 -12.73 25.83
C ASN A 319 4.32 -12.60 24.47
N PHE A 320 4.76 -13.35 23.46
CA PHE A 320 4.09 -13.48 22.16
C PHE A 320 3.27 -14.78 22.12
N PRO A 321 2.06 -14.76 21.54
CA PRO A 321 1.24 -15.97 21.44
C PRO A 321 1.87 -17.02 20.53
N ILE A 322 2.68 -16.60 19.56
CA ILE A 322 3.46 -17.49 18.68
C ILE A 322 4.91 -17.08 18.73
N THR A 323 5.79 -18.05 18.93
CA THR A 323 7.24 -17.89 18.77
C THR A 323 7.71 -18.89 17.72
N LEU A 324 8.21 -18.38 16.61
CA LEU A 324 8.80 -19.15 15.53
C LEU A 324 10.33 -19.10 15.69
N LYS A 325 10.97 -20.25 15.76
CA LYS A 325 12.43 -20.37 15.86
C LYS A 325 12.99 -20.91 14.56
N LEU A 326 13.86 -20.17 13.91
CA LEU A 326 14.65 -20.58 12.75
C LEU A 326 16.10 -20.74 13.23
N PRO A 327 16.49 -21.93 13.74
CA PRO A 327 17.83 -22.15 14.25
C PRO A 327 18.87 -22.13 13.11
N LYS A 328 20.14 -21.95 13.46
CA LYS A 328 21.25 -22.15 12.50
C LYS A 328 21.16 -23.53 11.83
N LEU A 329 21.59 -23.59 10.57
CA LEU A 329 21.47 -24.79 9.77
C LEU A 329 22.42 -25.88 10.29
N ASP A 330 21.92 -27.11 10.35
CA ASP A 330 22.73 -28.26 10.74
C ASP A 330 23.56 -28.79 9.57
N GLU A 331 24.45 -29.75 9.85
CA GLU A 331 25.34 -30.34 8.84
C GLU A 331 24.57 -30.99 7.68
N ASN A 332 23.41 -31.59 7.99
CA ASN A 332 22.61 -32.31 7.00
C ASN A 332 21.89 -31.33 6.08
N THR A 333 21.26 -30.30 6.64
CA THR A 333 20.59 -29.24 5.86
C THR A 333 21.60 -28.53 4.97
N TRP A 334 22.79 -28.20 5.49
CA TRP A 334 23.85 -27.57 4.70
C TRP A 334 24.35 -28.46 3.55
N SER A 335 24.55 -29.75 3.83
CA SER A 335 24.92 -30.73 2.80
C SER A 335 23.90 -30.81 1.68
N LYS A 336 22.60 -30.79 2.01
CA LYS A 336 21.52 -30.84 1.02
C LYS A 336 21.50 -29.59 0.15
N LEU A 337 21.60 -28.41 0.75
CA LEU A 337 21.65 -27.15 0.01
C LEU A 337 22.80 -27.11 -0.99
N ILE A 338 24.00 -27.56 -0.58
CA ILE A 338 25.16 -27.64 -1.47
C ILE A 338 24.92 -28.63 -2.61
N LYS A 339 24.39 -29.82 -2.30
CA LYS A 339 24.08 -30.84 -3.31
C LYS A 339 23.05 -30.33 -4.33
N GLU A 340 21.99 -29.68 -3.88
CA GLU A 340 20.94 -29.14 -4.73
C GLU A 340 21.45 -28.02 -5.65
N GLU A 341 22.31 -27.15 -5.13
CA GLU A 341 22.82 -26.00 -5.88
C GLU A 341 23.95 -26.37 -6.85
N PHE A 342 24.94 -27.14 -6.38
CA PHE A 342 26.16 -27.41 -7.14
C PHE A 342 26.18 -28.82 -7.76
N GLY A 343 25.27 -29.71 -7.37
CA GLY A 343 25.22 -31.09 -7.86
C GLY A 343 26.24 -32.04 -7.21
N PHE A 344 26.98 -31.58 -6.19
CA PHE A 344 28.04 -32.35 -5.54
C PHE A 344 27.70 -32.70 -4.08
N ASP A 345 28.03 -33.93 -3.69
CA ASP A 345 28.03 -34.34 -2.30
C ASP A 345 29.40 -34.01 -1.68
N LEU A 346 29.47 -32.93 -0.89
CA LEU A 346 30.62 -32.72 -0.01
C LEU A 346 30.62 -33.78 1.08
N ASN A 347 31.83 -34.24 1.44
CA ASN A 347 31.95 -35.12 2.59
C ASN A 347 31.66 -34.33 3.88
N ILE A 348 31.28 -35.04 4.94
CA ILE A 348 30.96 -34.42 6.24
C ILE A 348 32.17 -33.65 6.82
N ALA A 349 33.40 -34.07 6.51
CA ALA A 349 34.60 -33.39 7.00
C ALA A 349 34.72 -31.98 6.41
N ASP A 350 34.46 -31.80 5.12
CA ASP A 350 34.46 -30.52 4.41
C ASP A 350 33.39 -29.57 5.00
N ILE A 351 32.19 -30.09 5.31
CA ILE A 351 31.11 -29.31 5.93
C ILE A 351 31.46 -28.91 7.37
N ARG A 352 32.10 -29.81 8.13
CA ARG A 352 32.47 -29.55 9.52
C ARG A 352 33.50 -28.45 9.69
N ARG A 353 34.29 -28.17 8.65
CA ARG A 353 35.21 -27.02 8.63
C ARG A 353 34.47 -25.69 8.71
N ILE A 354 33.21 -25.64 8.25
CA ILE A 354 32.36 -24.45 8.38
C ILE A 354 31.91 -24.36 9.84
N PRO A 355 32.31 -23.32 10.60
CA PRO A 355 31.90 -23.15 11.98
C PRO A 355 30.38 -23.08 12.10
N ARG A 356 29.82 -23.57 13.19
CA ARG A 356 28.36 -23.57 13.41
C ARG A 356 27.77 -22.17 13.29
N GLU A 357 28.55 -21.17 13.67
CA GLU A 357 28.17 -19.77 13.66
C GLU A 357 27.90 -19.25 12.25
N ASN A 358 28.58 -19.82 11.24
CA ASN A 358 28.52 -19.41 9.84
C ASN A 358 27.57 -20.30 9.01
N ARG A 359 26.85 -21.24 9.62
CA ARG A 359 25.86 -22.09 8.93
C ARG A 359 24.51 -21.37 8.84
N THR A 360 24.46 -20.29 8.08
CA THR A 360 23.27 -19.44 7.86
C THR A 360 22.92 -19.28 6.38
N MET A 361 21.67 -18.97 6.03
CA MET A 361 21.30 -18.77 4.62
C MET A 361 22.08 -17.63 3.96
N THR A 362 22.43 -16.57 4.69
CA THR A 362 23.34 -15.51 4.21
C THR A 362 24.70 -16.05 3.81
N ALA A 363 25.33 -16.86 4.66
CA ALA A 363 26.63 -17.44 4.35
C ALA A 363 26.55 -18.39 3.15
N PHE A 364 25.48 -19.16 3.03
CA PHE A 364 25.25 -20.00 1.85
C PHE A 364 25.12 -19.18 0.56
N LYS A 365 24.37 -18.07 0.58
CA LYS A 365 24.27 -17.14 -0.57
C LYS A 365 25.62 -16.51 -0.91
N ASN A 366 26.41 -16.12 0.10
CA ASN A 366 27.74 -15.58 -0.10
C ASN A 366 28.68 -16.62 -0.74
N LEU A 367 28.61 -17.87 -0.31
CA LEU A 367 29.33 -19.00 -0.90
C LEU A 367 28.97 -19.17 -2.39
N LYS A 368 27.67 -19.12 -2.75
CA LYS A 368 27.23 -19.15 -4.16
C LYS A 368 27.83 -18.02 -4.99
N ILE A 369 27.78 -16.79 -4.47
CA ILE A 369 28.32 -15.61 -5.16
C ILE A 369 29.83 -15.74 -5.36
N LEU A 370 30.55 -16.18 -4.32
CA LEU A 370 31.99 -16.33 -4.36
C LEU A 370 32.42 -17.46 -5.31
N HIS A 371 31.75 -18.61 -5.25
CA HIS A 371 31.98 -19.72 -6.15
C HIS A 371 31.82 -19.30 -7.62
N ARG A 372 30.72 -18.60 -7.95
CA ARG A 372 30.49 -18.07 -9.30
C ARG A 372 31.65 -17.18 -9.77
N LYS A 373 32.10 -16.25 -8.91
CA LYS A 373 33.22 -15.35 -9.24
C LYS A 373 34.53 -16.11 -9.46
N LEU A 374 34.82 -17.12 -8.64
CA LEU A 374 36.02 -17.95 -8.81
C LEU A 374 35.95 -18.77 -10.09
N LYS A 375 34.78 -19.30 -10.45
CA LYS A 375 34.60 -20.01 -11.70
C LYS A 375 34.77 -19.12 -12.92
N GLU A 376 34.31 -17.87 -12.86
CA GLU A 376 34.53 -16.88 -13.92
C GLU A 376 36.02 -16.54 -14.09
N MET A 377 36.78 -16.46 -12.98
CA MET A 377 38.22 -16.18 -13.02
C MET A 377 39.07 -17.39 -13.41
N TYR A 378 38.62 -18.60 -13.06
CA TYR A 378 39.34 -19.86 -13.33
C TYR A 378 38.41 -20.89 -13.98
N PRO A 379 38.02 -20.70 -15.26
CA PRO A 379 37.04 -21.56 -15.94
C PRO A 379 37.45 -23.03 -16.03
N GLU A 380 38.76 -23.27 -16.12
CA GLU A 380 39.38 -24.59 -16.31
C GLU A 380 39.53 -25.39 -15.01
N LYS A 381 39.35 -24.77 -13.83
CA LYS A 381 39.44 -25.48 -12.54
C LYS A 381 38.23 -26.40 -12.34
N ASP A 382 38.48 -27.52 -11.68
CA ASP A 382 37.45 -28.47 -11.27
C ASP A 382 36.45 -27.83 -10.30
N GLU A 383 35.16 -28.09 -10.49
CA GLU A 383 34.08 -27.48 -9.70
C GLU A 383 34.16 -27.86 -8.22
N LEU A 384 34.52 -29.11 -7.91
CA LEU A 384 34.62 -29.56 -6.51
C LEU A 384 35.84 -28.94 -5.82
N GLU A 385 36.94 -28.79 -6.55
CA GLU A 385 38.13 -28.07 -6.07
C GLU A 385 37.81 -26.59 -5.80
N LEU A 386 37.13 -25.91 -6.73
CA LEU A 386 36.68 -24.52 -6.58
C LEU A 386 35.72 -24.35 -5.40
N LEU A 387 34.81 -25.29 -5.18
CA LEU A 387 33.89 -25.27 -4.04
C LEU A 387 34.63 -25.39 -2.71
N ARG A 388 35.65 -26.26 -2.62
CA ARG A 388 36.51 -26.36 -1.44
C ARG A 388 37.30 -25.08 -1.19
N GLU A 389 37.91 -24.52 -2.24
CA GLU A 389 38.63 -23.24 -2.17
C GLU A 389 37.69 -22.09 -1.75
N THR A 390 36.45 -22.10 -2.23
CA THR A 390 35.40 -21.14 -1.82
C THR A 390 35.12 -21.24 -0.31
N ILE A 391 35.00 -22.46 0.21
CA ILE A 391 34.80 -22.71 1.65
C ILE A 391 36.00 -22.19 2.42
N ASP A 392 37.23 -22.48 1.97
CA ASP A 392 38.48 -22.02 2.60
C ASP A 392 38.55 -20.49 2.67
N ILE A 393 38.16 -19.81 1.59
CA ILE A 393 38.06 -18.34 1.55
C ILE A 393 37.01 -17.83 2.53
N MET A 394 35.82 -18.45 2.55
CA MET A 394 34.72 -18.04 3.42
C MET A 394 35.08 -18.15 4.92
N ILE A 395 35.83 -19.18 5.29
CA ILE A 395 36.25 -19.40 6.69
C ILE A 395 37.59 -18.75 7.05
N GLY A 396 38.27 -18.12 6.09
CA GLY A 396 39.56 -17.44 6.29
C GLY A 396 40.77 -18.37 6.42
N GLU A 397 40.69 -19.59 5.88
CA GLU A 397 41.76 -20.59 5.87
C GLU A 397 42.61 -20.58 4.59
N VAL A 398 42.41 -19.60 3.71
CA VAL A 398 43.24 -19.43 2.49
C VAL A 398 44.70 -19.28 2.89
N LYS A 399 45.56 -20.16 2.35
CA LYS A 399 47.01 -20.05 2.48
C LYS A 399 47.61 -19.18 1.38
#